data_AF-A0A7R8UUE8-F1
#
_entry.id   AF-A0A7R8UUE8-F1
#
_cell.length_a   1.000
_cell.length_b   1.000
_cell.length_c   1.000
_cell.angle_alpha   90.00
_cell.angle_beta   90.00
_cell.angle_gamma   90.00
#
_symmetry.space_group_name_H-M   'P 1'
#
loop_
_entity.id
_entity.type
_entity.pdbx_description
1 polymer ?
#
loop_
_entity_poly.entity_id
_entity_poly.type
_entity_poly.pdbx_seq_one_letter_code
_entity_poly.pdbx_strand_id
1 'polypeptide(L)'
;MLSIIKSKWYPVTMKLLAAFAFLLIAAIMTLSHSASVPDEVCGENEVFKTCGRIGCHPSCDMVLHGSQCIGFSLRCGVGCYCKDGYARANGEKCVNIADCPKYVNQPAEDSSN
;
A
#
# COMPACT_ATOMS: atom_id res chain seq x y z
N MET A 1 7.94 -8.65 65.64
CA MET A 1 9.08 -8.32 64.75
C MET A 1 8.83 -8.63 63.27
N LEU A 2 8.21 -9.77 62.91
CA LEU A 2 8.05 -10.21 61.51
C LEU A 2 7.24 -9.29 60.56
N SER A 3 6.25 -8.53 61.05
CA SER A 3 5.33 -7.77 60.19
C SER A 3 5.99 -6.60 59.42
N ILE A 4 7.03 -5.99 59.99
CA ILE A 4 7.72 -4.82 59.41
C ILE A 4 8.58 -5.24 58.20
N ILE A 5 9.12 -6.47 58.21
CA ILE A 5 9.85 -7.04 57.09
C ILE A 5 8.90 -7.20 55.91
N LYS A 6 7.71 -7.78 56.16
CA LYS A 6 6.66 -7.92 55.14
C LYS A 6 6.25 -6.56 54.57
N SER A 7 5.89 -5.57 55.40
CA SER A 7 5.41 -4.27 54.90
C SER A 7 6.45 -3.44 54.12
N LYS A 8 7.74 -3.74 54.24
CA LYS A 8 8.82 -3.09 53.45
C LYS A 8 9.25 -3.90 52.23
N TRP A 9 9.13 -5.23 52.26
CA TRP A 9 9.40 -6.08 51.09
C TRP A 9 8.21 -6.13 50.12
N TYR A 10 6.97 -6.20 50.61
CA TYR A 10 5.76 -6.21 49.76
C TYR A 10 5.70 -5.05 48.74
N PRO A 11 5.92 -3.76 49.10
CA PRO A 11 5.92 -2.68 48.12
C PRO A 11 7.12 -2.71 47.15
N VAL A 12 8.19 -3.46 47.46
CA VAL A 12 9.33 -3.64 46.54
C VAL A 12 9.05 -4.83 45.61
N THR A 13 8.66 -5.99 46.13
CA THR A 13 8.32 -7.16 45.31
C THR A 13 7.09 -6.92 44.45
N MET A 14 6.06 -6.23 44.95
CA MET A 14 4.86 -5.86 44.18
C MET A 14 5.19 -4.82 43.09
N LYS A 15 6.14 -3.89 43.33
CA LYS A 15 6.65 -3.00 42.27
C LYS A 15 7.47 -3.76 41.22
N LEU A 16 8.30 -4.71 41.63
CA LEU A 16 9.08 -5.55 40.70
C LEU A 16 8.17 -6.45 39.86
N LEU A 17 7.15 -7.07 40.47
CA LEU A 17 6.13 -7.86 39.76
C LEU A 17 5.30 -7.00 38.82
N ALA A 18 4.87 -5.80 39.24
CA ALA A 18 4.15 -4.88 38.36
C ALA A 18 5.02 -4.37 37.20
N ALA A 19 6.31 -4.10 37.43
CA ALA A 19 7.26 -3.73 36.37
C ALA A 19 7.48 -4.87 35.37
N PHE A 20 7.65 -6.12 35.85
CA PHE A 20 7.74 -7.29 34.98
C PHE A 20 6.45 -7.51 34.17
N ALA A 21 5.28 -7.40 34.81
CA ALA A 21 3.99 -7.50 34.12
C ALA A 21 3.83 -6.40 33.05
N PHE A 22 4.21 -5.15 33.35
CA PHE A 22 4.17 -4.05 32.39
C PHE A 22 5.13 -4.26 31.21
N LEU A 23 6.35 -4.77 31.46
CA LEU A 23 7.30 -5.11 30.39
C LEU A 23 6.80 -6.26 29.50
N LEU A 24 6.18 -7.29 30.08
CA LEU A 24 5.56 -8.38 29.33
C LEU A 24 4.37 -7.90 28.50
N ILE A 25 3.51 -7.04 29.07
CA ILE A 25 2.39 -6.43 28.34
C ILE A 25 2.90 -5.55 27.19
N ALA A 26 3.93 -4.72 27.43
CA ALA A 26 4.53 -3.89 26.39
C ALA A 26 5.13 -4.74 25.24
N ALA A 27 5.79 -5.85 25.56
CA ALA A 27 6.30 -6.79 24.55
C ALA A 27 5.16 -7.45 23.75
N ILE A 28 4.02 -7.79 24.38
CA ILE A 28 2.84 -8.30 23.68
C ILE A 28 2.25 -7.22 22.75
N MET A 29 2.20 -5.95 23.18
CA MET A 29 1.70 -4.84 22.36
C MET A 29 2.54 -4.59 21.10
N THR A 30 3.83 -4.96 21.08
CA THR A 30 4.64 -4.88 19.83
C THR A 30 4.26 -5.92 18.77
N LEU A 31 3.48 -6.95 19.10
CA LEU A 31 2.85 -7.84 18.12
C LEU A 31 1.67 -7.18 17.41
N SER A 32 1.17 -6.05 17.95
CA SER A 32 0.15 -5.20 17.32
C SER A 32 0.77 -4.04 16.54
N HIS A 33 1.88 -4.30 15.83
CA HIS A 33 2.19 -3.51 14.65
C HIS A 33 1.09 -3.75 13.61
N SER A 34 0.08 -2.87 13.61
CA SER A 34 -0.83 -2.73 12.49
C SER A 34 0.01 -2.57 11.23
N ALA A 35 -0.02 -3.57 10.36
CA ALA A 35 0.56 -3.46 9.03
C ALA A 35 -0.26 -2.42 8.26
N SER A 36 0.15 -1.15 8.39
CA SER A 36 -0.23 -0.10 7.46
C SER A 36 0.24 -0.56 6.10
N VAL A 37 -0.70 -1.07 5.30
CA VAL A 37 -0.47 -1.44 3.90
C VAL A 37 0.21 -0.23 3.25
N PRO A 38 1.48 -0.34 2.84
CA PRO A 38 2.21 0.83 2.35
C PRO A 38 1.60 1.30 1.04
N ASP A 39 1.74 2.59 0.73
CA ASP A 39 1.36 3.12 -0.59
C ASP A 39 2.12 2.41 -1.74
N GLU A 40 3.21 1.69 -1.42
CA GLU A 40 3.99 0.79 -2.28
C GLU A 40 3.22 -0.40 -2.89
N VAL A 41 1.91 -0.57 -2.64
CA VAL A 41 1.11 -1.60 -3.33
C VAL A 41 0.98 -1.35 -4.83
N CYS A 42 1.11 -0.09 -5.29
CA CYS A 42 1.04 0.28 -6.71
C CYS A 42 2.11 1.31 -7.10
N GLY A 43 2.37 1.45 -8.40
CA GLY A 43 3.38 2.37 -8.92
C GLY A 43 2.97 3.85 -8.86
N GLU A 44 3.88 4.73 -9.30
CA GLU A 44 3.59 6.16 -9.40
C GLU A 44 2.36 6.40 -10.30
N ASN A 45 1.46 7.27 -9.82
CA ASN A 45 0.19 7.60 -10.48
C ASN A 45 -0.76 6.43 -10.74
N GLU A 46 -0.59 5.33 -10.01
CA GLU A 46 -1.58 4.26 -9.89
C GLU A 46 -2.40 4.34 -8.59
N VAL A 47 -3.48 3.57 -8.54
CA VAL A 47 -4.30 3.34 -7.36
C VAL A 47 -4.77 1.89 -7.36
N PHE A 48 -4.72 1.24 -6.20
CA PHE A 48 -5.25 -0.11 -6.03
C PHE A 48 -6.78 -0.10 -6.06
N LYS A 49 -7.39 -0.89 -6.95
CA LYS A 49 -8.84 -1.06 -7.03
C LYS A 49 -9.19 -2.54 -6.82
N THR A 50 -10.06 -2.80 -5.84
CA THR A 50 -10.66 -4.14 -5.60
C THR A 50 -11.75 -4.47 -6.61
N CYS A 51 -12.28 -3.48 -7.30
CA CYS A 51 -13.12 -3.64 -8.48
C CYS A 51 -12.75 -2.56 -9.52
N GLY A 52 -11.85 -2.88 -10.44
CA GLY A 52 -11.56 -2.10 -11.64
C GLY A 52 -12.01 -2.80 -12.92
N ARG A 53 -11.96 -2.09 -14.05
CA ARG A 53 -12.57 -2.53 -15.31
C ARG A 53 -11.61 -3.44 -16.09
N ILE A 54 -11.88 -4.74 -16.12
CA ILE A 54 -11.04 -5.74 -16.84
C ILE A 54 -10.86 -5.32 -18.30
N GLY A 55 -9.63 -5.39 -18.82
CA GLY A 55 -9.30 -5.07 -20.21
C GLY A 55 -9.38 -3.59 -20.58
N CYS A 56 -9.70 -2.70 -19.63
CA CYS A 56 -9.69 -1.25 -19.81
C CYS A 56 -8.64 -0.61 -18.92
N HIS A 57 -7.38 -0.63 -19.37
CA HIS A 57 -6.36 0.30 -18.92
C HIS A 57 -6.14 1.31 -20.05
N PRO A 58 -6.43 2.62 -19.87
CA PRO A 58 -6.18 3.60 -20.92
C PRO A 58 -4.67 3.65 -21.19
N SER A 59 -4.26 3.41 -22.43
CA SER A 59 -2.86 3.58 -22.87
C SER A 59 -2.67 4.94 -23.54
N CYS A 60 -1.43 5.40 -23.64
CA CYS A 60 -1.13 6.64 -24.39
C CYS A 60 -1.45 6.52 -25.89
N ASP A 61 -1.34 5.33 -26.46
CA ASP A 61 -1.82 5.01 -27.82
C ASP A 61 -3.34 5.22 -27.93
N MET A 62 -4.13 4.65 -27.02
CA MET A 62 -5.59 4.80 -27.02
C MET A 62 -6.01 6.27 -26.94
N VAL A 63 -5.37 7.03 -26.05
CA VAL A 63 -5.58 8.46 -25.84
C VAL A 63 -5.34 9.28 -27.12
N LEU A 64 -4.22 9.04 -27.80
CA LEU A 64 -3.82 9.84 -28.96
C LEU A 64 -4.58 9.46 -30.23
N HIS A 65 -4.97 8.19 -30.37
CA HIS A 65 -5.87 7.74 -31.42
C HIS A 65 -7.37 7.96 -31.09
N GLY A 66 -7.69 8.63 -29.97
CA GLY A 66 -9.05 8.99 -29.57
C GLY A 66 -9.97 7.80 -29.26
N SER A 67 -9.40 6.61 -29.10
CA SER A 67 -10.15 5.38 -28.82
C SER A 67 -10.49 5.26 -27.33
N GLN A 68 -11.64 4.65 -27.05
CA GLN A 68 -12.21 4.62 -25.70
C GLN A 68 -12.60 3.19 -25.32
N CYS A 69 -12.58 2.89 -24.02
CA CYS A 69 -13.15 1.66 -23.50
C CYS A 69 -14.68 1.65 -23.64
N ILE A 70 -15.20 1.20 -24.79
CA ILE A 70 -16.64 1.09 -25.05
C ILE A 70 -17.28 -0.18 -24.45
N GLY A 71 -16.51 -1.24 -24.17
CA GLY A 71 -17.03 -2.50 -23.61
C GLY A 71 -17.36 -2.43 -22.11
N PHE A 72 -18.63 -2.55 -21.73
CA PHE A 72 -19.05 -2.73 -20.34
C PHE A 72 -18.78 -4.18 -19.87
N SER A 73 -18.29 -4.35 -18.64
CA SER A 73 -18.03 -5.66 -18.03
C SER A 73 -18.71 -5.77 -16.67
N LEU A 74 -19.47 -6.85 -16.47
CA LEU A 74 -20.04 -7.23 -15.16
C LEU A 74 -18.99 -7.87 -14.22
N ARG A 75 -17.79 -8.18 -14.72
CA ARG A 75 -16.66 -8.70 -13.93
C ARG A 75 -15.64 -7.60 -13.69
N CYS A 76 -15.21 -7.44 -12.43
CA CYS A 76 -14.09 -6.57 -12.09
C CYS A 76 -12.76 -7.32 -12.01
N GLY A 77 -11.66 -6.61 -12.24
CA GLY A 77 -10.32 -7.03 -11.84
C GLY A 77 -9.94 -6.44 -10.48
N VAL A 78 -9.10 -7.15 -9.75
CA VAL A 78 -8.36 -6.64 -8.59
C VAL A 78 -6.96 -6.28 -9.07
N GLY A 79 -6.44 -5.11 -8.71
CA GLY A 79 -5.07 -4.72 -9.04
C GLY A 79 -4.84 -3.22 -9.09
N CYS A 80 -3.70 -2.83 -9.66
CA CYS A 80 -3.32 -1.43 -9.84
C CYS A 80 -3.83 -0.87 -11.18
N TYR A 81 -4.44 0.31 -11.12
CA TYR A 81 -4.99 1.04 -12.25
C TYR A 81 -4.42 2.45 -12.25
N CYS A 82 -4.18 3.06 -13.43
CA CYS A 82 -3.85 4.48 -13.49
C CYS A 82 -4.94 5.33 -12.79
N LYS A 83 -4.50 6.39 -12.10
CA LYS A 83 -5.39 7.44 -11.57
C LYS A 83 -6.10 8.15 -12.73
N ASP A 84 -7.27 8.74 -12.45
CA ASP A 84 -8.02 9.45 -13.48
C ASP A 84 -7.21 10.68 -13.96
N GLY A 85 -7.15 10.89 -15.29
CA GLY A 85 -6.24 11.85 -15.92
C GLY A 85 -4.85 11.29 -16.31
N TYR A 86 -4.56 10.03 -15.97
CA TYR A 86 -3.32 9.34 -16.33
C TYR A 86 -3.58 8.15 -17.27
N ALA A 87 -2.62 7.85 -18.12
CA ALA A 87 -2.65 6.74 -19.07
C ALA A 87 -1.32 5.96 -19.05
N ARG A 88 -1.37 4.68 -19.42
CA ARG A 88 -0.22 3.78 -19.39
C ARG A 88 0.68 4.01 -20.60
N ALA A 89 1.89 4.49 -20.37
CA ALA A 89 2.96 4.51 -21.36
C ALA A 89 3.67 3.15 -21.40
N ASN A 90 3.81 2.59 -22.60
CA ASN A 90 4.53 1.34 -22.93
C ASN A 90 4.18 0.10 -22.08
N GLY A 91 3.04 0.12 -21.39
CA GLY A 91 2.57 -0.95 -20.49
C GLY A 91 3.09 -0.85 -19.05
N GLU A 92 4.11 -0.04 -18.80
CA GLU A 92 4.86 -0.02 -17.54
C GLU A 92 4.29 1.03 -16.57
N LYS A 93 4.35 2.31 -16.95
CA LYS A 93 4.13 3.47 -16.06
C LYS A 93 2.91 4.30 -16.43
N CYS A 94 2.20 4.82 -15.43
CA CYS A 94 1.08 5.73 -15.62
C CYS A 94 1.58 7.19 -15.67
N VAL A 95 1.41 7.84 -16.83
CA VAL A 95 1.86 9.21 -17.11
C VAL A 95 0.67 10.12 -17.33
N ASN A 96 0.86 11.44 -17.19
CA ASN A 96 -0.23 12.38 -17.47
C ASN A 96 -0.66 12.27 -18.94
N ILE A 97 -1.96 12.35 -19.20
CA ILE A 97 -2.52 12.31 -20.57
C ILE A 97 -1.88 13.35 -21.51
N ALA A 98 -1.48 14.53 -20.99
CA ALA A 98 -0.78 15.56 -21.76
C ALA A 98 0.67 15.18 -22.15
N ASP A 99 1.31 14.24 -21.43
CA ASP A 99 2.66 13.76 -21.71
C ASP A 99 2.69 12.62 -22.73
N CYS A 100 1.55 11.99 -23.04
CA CYS A 100 1.46 10.86 -23.96
C CYS A 100 2.16 11.04 -25.33
N PRO A 101 2.19 12.23 -25.98
CA PRO A 101 2.93 12.44 -27.23
C PRO A 101 4.43 12.12 -27.15
N LYS A 102 5.02 12.13 -25.95
CA LYS A 102 6.44 11.79 -25.72
C LYS A 102 6.72 10.29 -25.88
N TYR A 103 5.72 9.43 -25.66
CA TYR A 103 5.90 7.99 -25.49
C TYR A 103 5.63 7.16 -26.75
N VAL A 104 4.83 7.65 -27.70
CA VAL A 104 4.46 6.89 -28.93
C VAL A 104 5.66 6.57 -29.85
N ASN A 105 6.79 7.27 -29.69
CA ASN A 105 8.02 7.01 -30.45
C ASN A 105 9.11 6.30 -29.64
N GLN A 106 8.84 5.90 -28.40
CA GLN A 106 9.77 5.11 -27.59
C GLN A 106 9.44 3.61 -27.74
N PRO A 107 10.41 2.75 -28.11
CA PRO A 107 10.32 1.32 -27.84
C PRO A 107 10.06 1.05 -26.35
N ALA A 108 9.57 -0.15 -26.01
CA ALA A 108 9.57 -0.58 -24.60
C ALA A 108 11.01 -0.56 -24.07
N GLU A 109 11.26 0.22 -23.03
CA GLU A 109 12.60 0.57 -22.56
C GLU A 109 12.98 -0.42 -21.46
N ASP A 110 13.59 -1.55 -21.88
CA ASP A 110 13.90 -2.76 -21.08
C ASP A 110 14.43 -2.43 -19.68
N SER A 111 13.49 -2.38 -18.72
CA SER A 111 13.74 -1.95 -17.35
C SER A 111 14.16 -3.13 -16.46
N SER A 112 15.17 -3.88 -16.92
CA SER A 112 15.87 -4.92 -16.18
C SER A 112 17.31 -4.49 -15.88
N ASN A 113 17.54 -3.81 -14.75
CA ASN A 113 18.87 -3.40 -14.31
C ASN A 113 18.99 -3.29 -12.78
#